data_AF-A0A8T5T8I4-F1
#
_entry.id   AF-A0A8T5T8I4-F1
#
_cell.length_a   1.000
_cell.length_b   1.000
_cell.length_c   1.000
_cell.angle_alpha   90.00
_cell.angle_beta   90.00
_cell.angle_gamma   90.00
#
_symmetry.space_group_name_H-M   'P 1'
#
loop_
_entity.id
_entity.type
_entity.pdbx_description
1 polymer ?
#
loop_
_entity_poly.entity_id
_entity_poly.type
_entity_poly.pdbx_seq_one_letter_code
_entity_poly.pdbx_strand_id
1 'polypeptide(L)'
;MRIFHKKDGGIVQLVDKDEIKEWPVELPLIFIEYIRKNKLPTYNDKKIVKDIEQFLDEVLTEIAIPRMISVLDGEDETEIKTVLERIDELAKKKLDLVKPIKTYIEKLDKKSNKKDISKACGSILSTFTKEENKIKLAEKRNIMRKIEQEFLQGKISDKEYSKARKEYLIMKE
;
A
#
# COMPACT_ATOMS: atom_id res chain seq x y z
N MET A 1 -8.55 5.77 24.25
CA MET A 1 -8.31 4.34 23.94
C MET A 1 -9.59 3.50 23.81
N ARG A 2 -9.80 2.85 22.65
CA ARG A 2 -10.87 1.87 22.37
C ARG A 2 -10.46 0.47 22.83
N ILE A 3 -11.30 -0.20 23.61
CA ILE A 3 -11.01 -1.53 24.18
C ILE A 3 -11.94 -2.59 23.57
N PHE A 4 -11.34 -3.71 23.14
CA PHE A 4 -12.04 -4.90 22.64
C PHE A 4 -11.73 -6.10 23.55
N HIS A 5 -12.76 -6.82 23.99
CA HIS A 5 -12.63 -7.92 24.95
C HIS A 5 -12.62 -9.27 24.23
N LYS A 6 -11.61 -10.09 24.53
CA LYS A 6 -11.46 -11.45 24.01
C LYS A 6 -12.30 -12.43 24.81
N LYS A 7 -12.69 -13.53 24.16
CA LYS A 7 -13.33 -14.67 24.83
C LYS A 7 -12.46 -15.31 25.92
N ASP A 8 -11.14 -15.19 25.82
CA ASP A 8 -10.18 -15.71 26.80
C ASP A 8 -9.92 -14.76 27.98
N GLY A 9 -10.65 -13.63 28.06
CA GLY A 9 -10.47 -12.61 29.08
C GLY A 9 -9.35 -11.59 28.79
N GLY A 10 -8.60 -11.76 27.70
CA GLY A 10 -7.62 -10.77 27.25
C GLY A 10 -8.28 -9.55 26.61
N ILE A 11 -7.50 -8.47 26.44
CA ILE A 11 -7.97 -7.23 25.81
C ILE A 11 -7.10 -6.85 24.60
N VAL A 12 -7.72 -6.22 23.61
CA VAL A 12 -7.04 -5.49 22.54
C VAL A 12 -7.39 -4.02 22.70
N GLN A 13 -6.37 -3.17 22.69
CA GLN A 13 -6.54 -1.72 22.81
C GLN A 13 -6.10 -1.06 21.50
N LEU A 14 -6.95 -0.20 20.95
CA LEU A 14 -6.67 0.66 19.81
C LEU A 14 -6.86 2.11 20.22
N VAL A 15 -6.28 3.02 19.45
CA VAL A 15 -6.48 4.46 19.64
C VAL A 15 -7.94 4.82 19.33
N ASP A 16 -8.53 5.73 20.10
CA ASP A 16 -9.93 6.16 19.87
C ASP A 16 -10.06 7.06 18.65
N LYS A 17 -11.28 7.13 18.10
CA LYS A 17 -11.62 7.99 16.96
C LYS A 17 -11.24 9.45 17.20
N ASP A 18 -11.48 9.99 18.39
CA ASP A 18 -11.21 11.40 18.68
C ASP A 18 -9.72 11.72 18.68
N GLU A 19 -8.89 10.82 19.21
CA GLU A 19 -7.43 10.95 19.12
C GLU A 19 -6.95 10.82 17.66
N ILE A 20 -7.56 9.94 16.86
CA ILE A 20 -7.22 9.76 15.43
C ILE A 20 -7.57 11.00 14.58
N LYS A 21 -8.60 11.77 14.96
CA LYS A 21 -8.98 13.02 14.26
C LYS A 21 -7.88 14.08 14.35
N GLU A 22 -7.11 14.09 15.43
CA GLU A 22 -6.03 15.05 15.64
C GLU A 22 -4.73 14.67 14.90
N TRP A 23 -4.66 13.46 14.34
CA TRP A 23 -3.47 13.01 13.62
C TRP A 23 -3.29 13.74 12.28
N PRO A 24 -2.05 13.79 11.75
CA PRO A 24 -1.81 14.11 10.35
C PRO A 24 -2.71 13.29 9.42
N VAL A 25 -3.23 13.95 8.37
CA VAL A 25 -4.34 13.44 7.54
C VAL A 25 -4.06 12.09 6.87
N GLU A 26 -2.79 11.78 6.59
CA GLU A 26 -2.37 10.53 5.98
C GLU A 26 -2.32 9.34 6.97
N LEU A 27 -2.14 9.60 8.28
CA LEU A 27 -1.93 8.56 9.28
C LEU A 27 -3.14 7.68 9.55
N PRO A 28 -4.40 8.17 9.58
CA PRO A 28 -5.57 7.31 9.76
C PRO A 28 -5.64 6.18 8.72
N LEU A 29 -5.38 6.46 7.43
CA LEU A 29 -5.37 5.45 6.37
C LEU A 29 -4.26 4.42 6.57
N ILE A 30 -3.06 4.89 6.96
CA ILE A 30 -1.92 4.00 7.26
C ILE A 30 -2.23 3.12 8.48
N PHE A 31 -2.84 3.67 9.51
CA PHE A 31 -3.22 2.97 10.73
C PHE A 31 -4.19 1.82 10.43
N ILE A 32 -5.28 2.10 9.70
CA ILE A 32 -6.27 1.09 9.33
C ILE A 32 -5.60 -0.10 8.65
N GLU A 33 -4.74 0.17 7.67
CA GLU A 33 -4.11 -0.87 6.86
C GLU A 33 -3.00 -1.60 7.59
N TYR A 34 -2.28 -0.91 8.49
CA TYR A 34 -1.36 -1.55 9.41
C TYR A 34 -2.07 -2.57 10.29
N ILE A 35 -3.21 -2.21 10.90
CA ILE A 35 -3.98 -3.13 11.75
C ILE A 35 -4.53 -4.29 10.92
N ARG A 36 -5.13 -4.02 9.75
CA ARG A 36 -5.68 -5.06 8.87
C ARG A 36 -4.64 -6.08 8.43
N LYS A 37 -3.46 -5.65 8.01
CA LYS A 37 -2.41 -6.56 7.48
C LYS A 37 -1.59 -7.24 8.57
N ASN A 38 -1.30 -6.55 9.67
CA ASN A 38 -0.28 -7.00 10.62
C ASN A 38 -0.86 -7.46 11.97
N LYS A 39 -2.08 -7.02 12.33
CA LYS A 39 -2.67 -7.30 13.64
C LYS A 39 -3.87 -8.22 13.56
N LEU A 40 -4.83 -7.94 12.67
CA LEU A 40 -6.02 -8.80 12.51
C LEU A 40 -5.67 -10.29 12.30
N PRO A 41 -4.68 -10.66 11.44
CA PRO A 41 -4.34 -12.07 11.24
C PRO A 41 -3.77 -12.76 12.48
N THR A 42 -3.31 -11.98 13.47
CA THR A 42 -2.77 -12.52 14.74
C THR A 42 -3.85 -12.79 15.79
N TYR A 43 -5.09 -12.36 15.54
CA TYR A 43 -6.20 -12.55 16.46
C TYR A 43 -6.98 -13.82 16.10
N ASN A 44 -6.99 -14.78 17.03
CA ASN A 44 -7.70 -16.05 16.85
C ASN A 44 -9.22 -15.93 17.09
N ASP A 45 -9.70 -14.81 17.65
CA ASP A 45 -11.12 -14.60 17.98
C ASP A 45 -11.86 -13.89 16.84
N LYS A 46 -12.65 -14.64 16.08
CA LYS A 46 -13.47 -14.13 14.98
C LYS A 46 -14.40 -12.98 15.38
N LYS A 47 -14.89 -12.96 16.63
CA LYS A 47 -15.77 -11.88 17.09
C LYS A 47 -14.99 -10.57 17.17
N ILE A 48 -13.81 -10.60 17.78
CA ILE A 48 -12.95 -9.41 17.86
C ILE A 48 -12.49 -8.96 16.49
N VAL A 49 -12.10 -9.89 15.63
CA VAL A 49 -11.67 -9.52 14.27
C VAL A 49 -12.77 -8.70 13.60
N LYS A 50 -14.03 -9.15 13.67
CA LYS A 50 -15.18 -8.42 13.13
C LYS A 50 -15.42 -7.08 13.83
N ASP A 51 -15.35 -7.03 15.16
CA ASP A 51 -15.57 -5.79 15.92
C ASP A 51 -14.48 -4.74 15.63
N ILE A 52 -13.23 -5.17 15.48
CA ILE A 52 -12.11 -4.29 15.09
C ILE A 52 -12.27 -3.88 13.62
N GLU A 53 -12.62 -4.79 12.71
CA GLU A 53 -12.88 -4.45 11.30
C GLU A 53 -13.95 -3.37 11.18
N GLN A 54 -15.06 -3.51 11.90
CA GLN A 54 -16.12 -2.50 11.94
C GLN A 54 -15.59 -1.15 12.45
N PHE A 55 -14.81 -1.15 13.53
CA PHE A 55 -14.19 0.08 14.03
C PHE A 55 -13.26 0.73 13.01
N LEU A 56 -12.44 -0.07 12.31
CA LEU A 56 -11.54 0.42 11.27
C LEU A 56 -12.31 0.96 10.05
N ASP A 57 -13.42 0.34 9.68
CA ASP A 57 -14.31 0.82 8.62
C ASP A 57 -14.93 2.16 9.00
N GLU A 58 -15.38 2.32 10.24
CA GLU A 58 -15.89 3.59 10.73
C GLU A 58 -14.80 4.68 10.72
N VAL A 59 -13.57 4.39 11.18
CA VAL A 59 -12.44 5.32 11.08
C VAL A 59 -12.15 5.68 9.62
N LEU A 60 -12.25 4.70 8.71
CA LEU A 60 -12.02 4.89 7.28
C LEU A 60 -13.04 5.87 6.68
N THR A 61 -14.33 5.62 6.91
CA THR A 61 -15.42 6.36 6.28
C THR A 61 -15.69 7.70 6.93
N GLU A 62 -15.56 7.80 8.25
CA GLU A 62 -15.93 9.00 9.01
C GLU A 62 -14.76 9.98 9.16
N ILE A 63 -13.51 9.50 9.12
CA ILE A 63 -12.32 10.34 9.40
C ILE A 63 -11.35 10.34 8.22
N ALA A 64 -10.85 9.17 7.85
CA ALA A 64 -9.70 9.06 6.97
C ALA A 64 -9.99 9.56 5.55
N ILE A 65 -11.08 9.08 4.93
CA ILE A 65 -11.49 9.49 3.58
C ILE A 65 -11.91 10.97 3.55
N PRO A 66 -12.84 11.45 4.41
CA PRO A 66 -13.28 12.85 4.36
C PRO A 66 -12.14 13.85 4.55
N ARG A 67 -11.23 13.60 5.50
CA ARG A 67 -10.10 14.51 5.73
C ARG A 67 -9.11 14.51 4.57
N MET A 68 -8.79 13.33 4.02
CA MET A 68 -7.93 13.26 2.84
C MET A 68 -8.55 14.00 1.65
N ILE A 69 -9.84 13.83 1.40
CA ILE A 69 -10.55 14.59 0.35
C ILE A 69 -10.47 16.09 0.65
N SER A 70 -10.74 16.51 1.89
CA SER A 70 -10.71 17.92 2.28
C SER A 70 -9.35 18.58 2.02
N VAL A 71 -8.25 17.90 2.32
CA VAL A 71 -6.90 18.45 2.09
C VAL A 71 -6.56 18.42 0.61
N LEU A 72 -6.84 17.31 -0.09
CA LEU A 72 -6.46 17.16 -1.50
C LEU A 72 -7.31 17.98 -2.46
N ASP A 73 -8.56 18.27 -2.11
CA ASP A 73 -9.46 19.14 -2.87
C ASP A 73 -9.40 20.61 -2.41
N GLY A 74 -8.68 20.89 -1.32
CA GLY A 74 -8.47 22.22 -0.79
C GLY A 74 -7.56 23.09 -1.65
N GLU A 75 -7.47 24.37 -1.29
CA GLU A 75 -6.65 25.36 -1.99
C GLU A 75 -5.28 25.58 -1.32
N ASP A 76 -5.08 25.07 -0.10
CA ASP A 76 -3.83 25.22 0.66
C ASP A 76 -2.73 24.31 0.10
N GLU A 77 -1.94 24.88 -0.82
CA GLU A 77 -0.78 24.22 -1.41
C GLU A 77 0.26 23.80 -0.38
N THR A 78 0.41 24.56 0.72
CA THR A 78 1.42 24.30 1.73
C THR A 78 1.04 23.04 2.51
N GLU A 79 -0.23 22.93 2.87
CA GLU A 79 -0.77 21.74 3.52
C GLU A 79 -0.64 20.51 2.61
N ILE A 80 -1.04 20.62 1.34
CA ILE A 80 -0.92 19.54 0.35
C ILE A 80 0.54 19.09 0.18
N LYS A 81 1.47 20.02 0.01
CA LYS A 81 2.90 19.70 -0.12
C LYS A 81 3.43 18.99 1.11
N THR A 82 3.10 19.48 2.31
CA THR A 82 3.54 18.88 3.57
C THR A 82 3.04 17.44 3.69
N VAL A 83 1.78 17.18 3.32
CA VAL A 83 1.21 15.84 3.31
C VAL A 83 1.93 14.93 2.32
N LEU A 84 2.17 15.40 1.09
CA LEU A 84 2.88 14.63 0.07
C LEU A 84 4.33 14.32 0.48
N GLU A 85 5.02 15.24 1.13
CA GLU A 85 6.38 15.01 1.65
C GLU A 85 6.40 13.89 2.70
N ARG A 86 5.49 13.94 3.69
CA ARG A 86 5.37 12.88 4.70
C ARG A 86 5.04 11.53 4.08
N ILE A 87 4.16 11.53 3.08
CA ILE A 87 3.81 10.33 2.31
C ILE A 87 5.03 9.78 1.55
N ASP A 88 5.81 10.63 0.88
CA ASP A 88 6.99 10.23 0.10
C ASP A 88 8.07 9.63 1.01
N GLU A 89 8.31 10.23 2.18
CA GLU A 89 9.20 9.66 3.19
C GLU A 89 8.74 8.29 3.69
N LEU A 90 7.44 8.13 3.95
CA LEU A 90 6.87 6.86 4.36
C LEU A 90 6.93 5.82 3.24
N ALA A 91 6.68 6.20 1.99
CA ALA A 91 6.74 5.32 0.84
C ALA A 91 8.16 4.76 0.64
N LYS A 92 9.19 5.57 0.84
CA LYS A 92 10.60 5.15 0.79
C LYS A 92 10.97 4.15 1.88
N LYS A 93 10.35 4.23 3.06
CA LYS A 93 10.66 3.37 4.22
C LYS A 93 9.79 2.11 4.28
N LYS A 94 8.49 2.24 4.03
CA LYS A 94 7.45 1.21 4.22
C LYS A 94 6.32 1.38 3.21
N LEU A 95 6.60 1.10 1.94
CA LEU A 95 5.67 1.26 0.82
C LEU A 95 4.31 0.58 1.02
N ASP A 96 4.28 -0.60 1.67
CA ASP A 96 3.05 -1.35 1.90
C ASP A 96 1.99 -0.62 2.74
N LEU A 97 2.43 0.31 3.59
CA LEU A 97 1.57 1.16 4.40
C LEU A 97 0.94 2.30 3.61
N VAL A 98 1.62 2.73 2.54
CA VAL A 98 1.23 3.85 1.69
C VAL A 98 0.46 3.38 0.45
N LYS A 99 0.58 2.10 0.07
CA LYS A 99 -0.18 1.49 -1.02
C LYS A 99 -1.68 1.83 -1.09
N PRO A 100 -2.42 1.89 0.04
CA PRO A 100 -3.86 2.21 0.05
C PRO A 100 -4.17 3.62 -0.47
N ILE A 101 -3.23 4.56 -0.31
CA ILE A 101 -3.45 5.95 -0.71
C ILE A 101 -3.04 6.24 -2.15
N LYS A 102 -2.46 5.25 -2.86
CA LYS A 102 -2.00 5.37 -4.26
C LYS A 102 -3.08 5.96 -5.17
N THR A 103 -4.31 5.47 -5.11
CA THR A 103 -5.42 5.95 -5.96
C THR A 103 -5.76 7.41 -5.70
N TYR A 104 -5.63 7.90 -4.46
CA TYR A 104 -5.86 9.31 -4.14
C TYR A 104 -4.74 10.20 -4.69
N ILE A 105 -3.49 9.72 -4.61
CA ILE A 105 -2.33 10.41 -5.20
C ILE A 105 -2.46 10.48 -6.73
N GLU A 106 -2.89 9.39 -7.39
CA GLU A 106 -3.15 9.38 -8.84
C GLU A 106 -4.26 10.35 -9.25
N LYS A 107 -5.31 10.48 -8.43
CA LYS A 107 -6.37 11.46 -8.65
C LYS A 107 -5.85 12.89 -8.49
N LEU A 108 -5.04 13.13 -7.46
CA LEU A 108 -4.43 14.44 -7.21
C LEU A 108 -3.49 14.85 -8.36
N ASP A 109 -2.62 13.94 -8.82
CA ASP A 109 -1.70 14.20 -9.93
C ASP A 109 -2.45 14.58 -11.22
N LYS A 110 -3.57 13.91 -11.51
CA LYS A 110 -4.41 14.21 -12.68
C LYS A 110 -5.18 15.52 -12.57
N LYS A 111 -5.61 15.90 -11.36
CA LYS A 111 -6.38 17.12 -11.10
C LYS A 111 -5.49 18.36 -10.97
N SER A 112 -4.27 18.18 -10.46
CA SER A 112 -3.38 19.28 -10.15
C SER A 112 -2.77 19.89 -11.41
N ASN A 113 -3.11 21.14 -11.69
CA ASN A 113 -2.43 21.95 -12.71
C ASN A 113 -1.08 22.50 -12.22
N LYS A 114 -0.71 22.26 -10.95
CA LYS A 114 0.47 22.84 -10.30
C LYS A 114 1.66 21.88 -10.41
N LYS A 115 2.76 22.38 -10.96
CA LYS A 115 3.97 21.61 -11.27
C LYS A 115 4.61 20.95 -10.05
N ASP A 116 4.68 21.65 -8.92
CA ASP A 116 5.32 21.13 -7.70
C ASP A 116 4.54 19.97 -7.09
N ILE A 117 3.20 20.08 -7.04
CA ILE A 117 2.32 19.02 -6.54
C ILE A 117 2.41 17.79 -7.44
N SER A 118 2.37 17.98 -8.77
CA SER A 118 2.54 16.88 -9.71
C SER A 118 3.93 16.23 -9.60
N LYS A 119 4.99 17.02 -9.39
CA LYS A 119 6.33 16.49 -9.13
C LYS A 119 6.38 15.63 -7.86
N ALA A 120 5.76 16.09 -6.77
CA ALA A 120 5.69 15.34 -5.52
C ALA A 120 4.88 14.04 -5.68
N CYS A 121 3.72 14.10 -6.37
CA CYS A 121 2.94 12.90 -6.71
C CYS A 121 3.76 11.93 -7.57
N GLY A 122 4.43 12.42 -8.60
CA GLY A 122 5.29 11.64 -9.49
C GLY A 122 6.43 10.93 -8.75
N SER A 123 7.04 11.57 -7.75
CA SER A 123 8.05 10.93 -6.88
C SER A 123 7.47 9.69 -6.19
N ILE A 124 6.32 9.85 -5.55
CA ILE A 124 5.65 8.77 -4.80
C ILE A 124 5.21 7.65 -5.76
N LEU A 125 4.57 8.00 -6.88
CA LEU A 125 4.12 7.04 -7.90
C LEU A 125 5.29 6.29 -8.53
N SER A 126 6.44 6.94 -8.73
CA SER A 126 7.64 6.27 -9.21
C SER A 126 8.15 5.20 -8.24
N THR A 127 8.00 5.43 -6.93
CA THR A 127 8.35 4.46 -5.89
C THR A 127 7.45 3.23 -5.96
N PHE A 128 6.14 3.43 -6.16
CA PHE A 128 5.21 2.33 -6.42
C PHE A 128 5.58 1.51 -7.66
N THR A 129 5.83 2.19 -8.79
CA THR A 129 6.20 1.52 -10.05
C THR A 129 7.50 0.74 -9.93
N LYS A 130 8.51 1.27 -9.23
CA LYS A 130 9.79 0.57 -9.00
C LYS A 130 9.59 -0.73 -8.23
N GLU A 131 8.80 -0.73 -7.16
CA GLU A 131 8.57 -1.95 -6.39
C GLU A 131 7.72 -2.97 -7.16
N GLU A 132 6.69 -2.52 -7.88
CA GLU A 132 5.89 -3.38 -8.77
C GLU A 132 6.77 -4.04 -9.84
N ASN A 133 7.69 -3.29 -10.45
CA ASN A 133 8.65 -3.82 -11.43
C ASN A 133 9.61 -4.83 -10.80
N LYS A 134 10.09 -4.56 -9.58
CA LYS A 134 10.96 -5.48 -8.84
C LYS A 134 10.27 -6.81 -8.52
N ILE A 135 9.00 -6.77 -8.12
CA ILE A 135 8.17 -7.97 -7.89
C ILE A 135 7.99 -8.76 -9.19
N LYS A 136 7.57 -8.09 -10.28
CA LYS A 136 7.42 -8.72 -11.60
C LYS A 136 8.72 -9.36 -12.09
N LEU A 137 9.87 -8.69 -11.90
CA LEU A 137 11.18 -9.25 -12.26
C LEU A 137 11.54 -10.46 -11.40
N ALA A 138 11.18 -10.46 -10.11
CA ALA A 138 11.40 -11.62 -9.23
C ALA A 138 10.55 -12.83 -9.66
N GLU A 139 9.27 -12.62 -9.98
CA GLU A 139 8.39 -13.66 -10.50
C GLU A 139 8.92 -14.25 -11.82
N LYS A 140 9.32 -13.39 -12.76
CA LYS A 140 9.90 -13.82 -14.04
C LYS A 140 11.20 -14.60 -13.86
N ARG A 141 12.08 -14.19 -12.93
CA ARG A 141 13.28 -14.96 -12.57
C ARG A 141 12.92 -16.36 -12.07
N ASN A 142 11.87 -16.48 -11.26
CA ASN A 142 11.41 -17.78 -10.77
C ASN A 142 10.83 -18.65 -11.90
N ILE A 143 10.08 -18.06 -12.83
CA ILE A 143 9.57 -18.77 -14.02
C ILE A 143 10.74 -19.26 -14.89
N MET A 144 11.71 -18.39 -15.19
CA MET A 144 12.88 -18.76 -16.00
C MET A 144 13.68 -19.89 -15.36
N ARG A 145 13.86 -19.87 -14.03
CA ARG A 145 14.52 -20.97 -13.29
C ARG A 145 13.77 -22.30 -13.44
N LYS A 146 12.44 -22.29 -13.42
CA LYS A 146 11.63 -23.51 -13.65
C LYS A 146 11.78 -24.02 -15.08
N ILE A 147 11.73 -23.13 -16.07
CA ILE A 147 11.92 -23.47 -17.47
C ILE A 147 13.33 -24.04 -17.71
N GLU A 148 14.37 -23.46 -17.09
CA GLU A 148 15.74 -23.99 -17.11
C GLU A 148 15.80 -25.41 -16.53
N GLN A 149 15.13 -25.67 -15.40
CA GLN A 149 15.05 -27.01 -14.80
C GLN A 149 14.32 -28.02 -15.70
N GLU A 150 13.21 -27.62 -16.32
CA GLU A 150 12.44 -28.48 -17.23
C GLU A 150 13.25 -28.82 -18.48
N PHE A 151 14.02 -27.87 -19.02
CA PHE A 151 14.92 -28.11 -20.14
C PHE A 151 16.03 -29.10 -19.77
N LEU A 152 16.68 -28.92 -18.61
CA LEU A 152 17.71 -29.84 -18.12
C LEU A 152 17.18 -31.25 -17.85
N GLN A 153 15.89 -31.39 -17.51
CA GLN A 153 15.22 -32.67 -17.33
C GLN A 153 14.74 -33.29 -18.66
N GLY A 154 14.97 -32.63 -19.80
CA GLY A 154 14.49 -33.08 -21.12
C GLY A 154 12.98 -33.00 -21.31
N LYS A 155 12.27 -32.22 -20.47
CA LYS A 155 10.81 -32.08 -20.52
C LYS A 155 10.34 -31.05 -21.56
N ILE A 156 11.21 -30.13 -21.96
CA ILE A 156 10.94 -29.13 -23.01
C ILE A 156 12.08 -29.12 -24.03
N SER A 157 11.78 -28.70 -25.26
CA SER A 157 12.74 -28.65 -26.36
C SER A 157 13.67 -27.43 -26.29
N ASP A 158 14.78 -27.51 -27.02
CA ASP A 158 15.74 -26.42 -27.22
C ASP A 158 15.10 -25.16 -27.84
N LYS A 159 14.16 -25.35 -28.77
CA LYS A 159 13.41 -24.25 -29.39
C LYS A 159 12.49 -23.54 -28.40
N GLU A 160 11.79 -24.30 -27.54
CA GLU A 160 10.91 -23.74 -26.52
C GLU A 160 11.72 -22.96 -25.46
N TYR A 161 12.84 -23.54 -25.02
CA TYR A 161 13.77 -22.87 -24.12
C TYR A 161 14.34 -21.57 -24.71
N SER A 162 14.79 -21.60 -25.97
CA SER A 162 15.37 -20.44 -26.67
C SER A 162 14.35 -19.30 -26.82
N LYS A 163 13.09 -19.62 -27.11
CA LYS A 163 12.00 -18.62 -27.18
C LYS A 163 11.76 -17.97 -25.81
N ALA A 164 11.61 -18.77 -24.76
CA ALA A 164 11.40 -18.27 -23.40
C ALA A 164 12.58 -17.39 -22.93
N ARG A 165 13.82 -17.76 -23.29
CA ARG A 165 15.01 -16.98 -22.93
C ARG A 165 15.06 -15.62 -23.63
N LYS A 166 14.68 -15.54 -24.90
CA LYS A 166 14.61 -14.26 -25.64
C LYS A 166 13.57 -13.33 -25.04
N GLU A 167 12.38 -13.83 -24.72
CA GLU A 167 11.32 -13.05 -24.07
C GLU A 167 11.75 -12.52 -22.69
N TYR A 168 12.49 -13.33 -21.92
CA TYR A 168 13.06 -12.91 -20.63
C TYR A 168 14.10 -11.78 -20.77
N LEU A 169 14.95 -11.82 -21.80
CA LEU A 169 16.00 -10.83 -22.02
C LEU A 169 15.45 -9.45 -22.43
N ILE A 170 14.46 -9.41 -23.33
CA ILE A 170 13.79 -8.18 -23.76
C ILE A 170 13.15 -7.43 -22.59
N MET A 171 12.74 -8.16 -21.54
CA MET A 171 12.07 -7.59 -20.38
C MET A 171 13.02 -7.17 -19.25
N LYS A 172 14.33 -7.36 -19.41
CA LYS A 172 15.36 -6.93 -18.46
C LYS A 172 15.88 -5.52 -18.77
N GLU A 173 15.75 -5.09 -20.02
CA GLU A 173 16.02 -3.73 -20.52
C GLU A 173 14.87 -2.77 -20.20
#